data_AF-A0AAV9Z6G1-F1
#
_entry.id   AF-A0AAV9Z6G1-F1
#
_cell.length_a   1.000
_cell.length_b   1.000
_cell.length_c   1.000
_cell.angle_alpha   90.00
_cell.angle_beta   90.00
_cell.angle_gamma   90.00
#
_symmetry.space_group_name_H-M   'P 1'
#
loop_
_entity.id
_entity.type
_entity.pdbx_description
1 polymer ?
#
loop_
_entity_poly.entity_id
_entity_poly.type
_entity_poly.pdbx_seq_one_letter_code
_entity_poly.pdbx_strand_id
1 'polypeptide(L)'
;MPEQRETASSGKVAKEGIKKALEEDADLTLEGIYADATTAKAEQEDALERAQSGLVYELSPASTIVRGSETHQTSVYHEVMNRQVASGGSPQTLYCSFYLNCLKVSYLTHTSVQWYTRIRWDTGIMCVSKDVRKFHVGMALVFKEYVLAFVTIDLLFRPVWQDSFLDFIIPPDIYTQTTDFLVVVAQWMQDENWLNGKRYVLACDAIRAANKVWYGIGVYTVMELFFLAGLSPFITACELFSSPSRTARFLAAYYTYIHPHRRLLSPCIHEGVLAPTTEQRLSRLLDSYHVSILSWLLVSSSRELTLLCQKTLDAYAAASEVTCRASVTDLFDVFEPTLVEPAFEANPTWGSLIFGEWTWLSISGNIP
;
A
#
# COMPACT_ATOMS: atom_id res chain seq x y z
N MET A 1 -7.88 5.09 -0.62
CA MET A 1 -6.61 4.74 0.07
C MET A 1 -5.71 4.15 -1.01
N PRO A 2 -4.48 4.68 -1.22
CA PRO A 2 -3.54 4.26 -2.22
C PRO A 2 -3.16 2.86 -1.80
N GLU A 3 -3.60 1.95 -2.63
CA GLU A 3 -3.46 0.55 -2.31
C GLU A 3 -1.99 0.17 -2.33
N GLN A 4 -1.68 -0.97 -1.73
CA GLN A 4 -0.30 -1.38 -1.56
C GLN A 4 0.49 -1.45 -2.89
N ARG A 5 -0.20 -1.63 -4.03
CA ARG A 5 0.41 -1.49 -5.37
C ARG A 5 0.83 -0.07 -5.71
N GLU A 6 -0.02 0.93 -5.48
CA GLU A 6 0.29 2.34 -5.74
C GLU A 6 1.46 2.82 -4.88
N THR A 7 1.43 2.41 -3.62
CA THR A 7 2.50 2.74 -2.70
C THR A 7 3.80 2.03 -3.05
N ALA A 8 3.74 0.74 -3.44
CA ALA A 8 4.92 0.00 -3.88
C ALA A 8 5.53 0.63 -5.14
N SER A 9 4.68 1.14 -6.01
CA SER A 9 5.07 1.86 -7.21
C SER A 9 5.77 3.18 -6.87
N SER A 10 5.23 3.93 -5.91
CA SER A 10 5.86 5.14 -5.38
C SER A 10 7.23 4.85 -4.77
N GLY A 11 7.35 3.77 -4.00
CA GLY A 11 8.63 3.30 -3.47
C GLY A 11 9.63 2.92 -4.57
N LYS A 12 9.16 2.32 -5.67
CA LYS A 12 10.01 2.01 -6.83
C LYS A 12 10.46 3.28 -7.57
N VAL A 13 9.58 4.25 -7.80
CA VAL A 13 9.92 5.55 -8.41
C VAL A 13 11.01 6.25 -7.59
N ALA A 14 10.88 6.27 -6.26
CA ALA A 14 11.90 6.83 -5.38
C ALA A 14 13.26 6.13 -5.55
N LYS A 15 13.26 4.79 -5.51
CA LYS A 15 14.49 3.99 -5.65
C LYS A 15 15.18 4.19 -7.00
N GLU A 16 14.43 4.17 -8.09
CA GLU A 16 14.98 4.40 -9.44
C GLU A 16 15.49 5.84 -9.59
N GLY A 17 14.79 6.83 -9.04
CA GLY A 17 15.24 8.23 -9.03
C GLY A 17 16.56 8.43 -8.29
N ILE A 18 16.69 7.84 -7.10
CA ILE A 18 17.92 7.89 -6.30
C ILE A 18 19.05 7.15 -7.01
N LYS A 19 18.78 5.96 -7.54
CA LYS A 19 19.75 5.19 -8.32
C LYS A 19 20.29 6.03 -9.48
N LYS A 20 19.40 6.65 -10.26
CA LYS A 20 19.79 7.53 -11.37
C LYS A 20 20.63 8.73 -10.90
N ALA A 21 20.23 9.38 -9.81
CA ALA A 21 20.97 10.51 -9.26
C ALA A 21 22.40 10.10 -8.84
N LEU A 22 22.56 8.92 -8.23
CA LEU A 22 23.87 8.36 -7.87
C LEU A 22 24.71 7.99 -9.10
N GLU A 23 24.09 7.43 -10.15
CA GLU A 23 24.77 7.14 -11.42
C GLU A 23 25.30 8.40 -12.13
N GLU A 24 24.67 9.55 -11.88
CA GLU A 24 25.06 10.85 -12.40
C GLU A 24 25.97 11.66 -11.45
N ASP A 25 26.42 11.06 -10.34
CA ASP A 25 27.25 11.72 -9.30
C ASP A 25 26.59 13.01 -8.75
N ALA A 26 25.25 13.02 -8.66
CA ALA A 26 24.50 14.16 -8.17
C ALA A 26 24.64 14.34 -6.65
N ASP A 27 24.58 15.59 -6.19
CA ASP A 27 24.65 15.91 -4.77
C ASP A 27 23.27 15.74 -4.12
N LEU A 28 23.12 14.66 -3.38
CA LEU A 28 21.91 14.34 -2.62
C LEU A 28 21.89 14.95 -1.22
N THR A 29 22.61 16.06 -1.00
CA THR A 29 22.50 16.89 0.19
C THR A 29 21.17 17.65 0.17
N LEU A 30 20.34 17.45 1.20
CA LEU A 30 19.07 18.16 1.33
C LEU A 30 19.32 19.67 1.52
N GLU A 31 18.90 20.47 0.53
CA GLU A 31 19.00 21.93 0.54
C GLU A 31 17.76 22.58 1.16
N GLY A 32 16.58 21.97 0.99
CA GLY A 32 15.34 22.55 1.49
C GLY A 32 14.15 21.60 1.45
N ILE A 33 13.12 21.95 2.22
CA ILE A 33 11.83 21.26 2.22
C ILE A 33 10.77 22.24 1.72
N TYR A 34 9.97 21.80 0.75
CA TYR A 34 8.97 22.62 0.09
C TYR A 34 7.59 21.99 0.24
N ALA A 35 6.53 22.79 0.32
CA ALA A 35 5.16 22.30 0.34
C ALA A 35 4.16 23.34 -0.21
N ASP A 36 2.99 22.85 -0.65
CA ASP A 36 1.82 23.71 -0.87
C ASP A 36 1.12 24.02 0.46
N ALA A 37 0.55 25.22 0.60
CA ALA A 37 -0.33 25.56 1.71
C ALA A 37 -1.72 24.91 1.56
N THR A 38 -2.34 24.59 2.70
CA THR A 38 -3.79 24.33 2.75
C THR A 38 -4.54 25.60 2.37
N THR A 39 -5.78 25.47 1.88
CA THR A 39 -6.62 26.64 1.56
C THR A 39 -6.77 27.56 2.76
N ALA A 40 -7.08 26.99 3.93
CA ALA A 40 -7.19 27.76 5.18
C ALA A 40 -5.90 28.51 5.57
N LYS A 41 -4.71 27.94 5.30
CA LYS A 41 -3.43 28.64 5.58
C LYS A 41 -3.13 29.70 4.52
N ALA A 42 -3.48 29.47 3.27
CA ALA A 42 -3.28 30.42 2.18
C ALA A 42 -4.16 31.69 2.33
N GLU A 43 -5.31 31.58 3.00
CA GLU A 43 -6.23 32.69 3.24
C GLU A 43 -5.84 33.56 4.45
N GLN A 44 -4.83 33.19 5.23
CA GLN A 44 -4.38 34.00 6.37
C GLN A 44 -3.65 35.27 5.88
N GLU A 45 -3.86 36.38 6.60
CA GLU A 45 -3.22 37.67 6.28
C GLU A 45 -1.69 37.62 6.35
N ASP A 46 -1.15 36.80 7.27
CA ASP A 46 0.28 36.59 7.47
C ASP A 46 0.88 35.50 6.57
N ALA A 47 0.07 34.93 5.67
CA ALA A 47 0.54 33.89 4.77
C ALA A 47 1.54 34.46 3.75
N LEU A 48 2.53 33.65 3.38
CA LEU A 48 3.48 34.00 2.33
C LEU A 48 2.75 34.27 1.01
N GLU A 49 3.18 35.29 0.25
CA GLU A 49 2.60 35.68 -1.04
C GLU A 49 2.47 34.49 -2.01
N ARG A 50 3.47 33.60 -2.02
CA ARG A 50 3.44 32.37 -2.81
C ARG A 50 2.33 31.42 -2.38
N ALA A 51 2.11 31.27 -1.07
CA ALA A 51 1.04 30.44 -0.53
C ALA A 51 -0.35 31.00 -0.91
N GLN A 52 -0.53 32.31 -0.78
CA GLN A 52 -1.74 33.04 -1.22
C GLN A 52 -2.00 32.84 -2.72
N SER A 53 -0.95 32.81 -3.53
CA SER A 53 -1.02 32.55 -4.98
C SER A 53 -1.21 31.07 -5.34
N GLY A 54 -1.36 30.18 -4.35
CA GLY A 54 -1.48 28.74 -4.57
C GLY A 54 -0.22 28.08 -5.15
N LEU A 55 0.95 28.70 -4.96
CA LEU A 55 2.25 28.22 -5.40
C LEU A 55 2.99 27.49 -4.28
N VAL A 56 3.82 26.53 -4.66
CA VAL A 56 4.73 25.84 -3.73
C VAL A 56 5.73 26.83 -3.14
N TYR A 57 6.03 26.71 -1.85
CA TYR A 57 7.02 27.54 -1.17
C TYR A 57 7.92 26.72 -0.24
N GLU A 58 9.08 27.28 0.07
CA GLU A 58 10.06 26.71 0.98
C GLU A 58 9.62 26.86 2.44
N LEU A 59 9.82 25.82 3.24
CA LEU A 59 9.51 25.81 4.65
C LEU A 59 10.69 26.35 5.45
N SER A 60 10.43 27.35 6.29
CA SER A 60 11.42 27.86 7.23
C SER A 60 11.54 26.94 8.46
N PRO A 61 12.61 27.08 9.26
CA PRO A 61 12.72 26.39 10.55
C PRO A 61 11.57 26.65 11.53
N ALA A 62 10.88 27.78 11.39
CA ALA A 62 9.72 28.14 12.19
C ALA A 62 8.38 27.62 11.61
N SER A 63 8.43 26.82 10.53
CA SER A 63 7.23 26.31 9.86
C SER A 63 6.42 25.41 10.80
N THR A 64 5.14 25.74 10.96
CA THR A 64 4.17 24.97 11.76
C THR A 64 3.30 24.05 10.89
N ILE A 65 3.71 23.82 9.64
CA ILE A 65 2.93 23.00 8.72
C ILE A 65 2.94 21.54 9.18
N VAL A 66 1.74 21.02 9.39
CA VAL A 66 1.50 19.62 9.71
C VAL A 66 0.69 18.92 8.62
N ARG A 67 0.86 17.61 8.49
CA ARG A 67 0.14 16.74 7.53
C ARG A 67 -0.26 15.43 8.20
N GLY A 68 -1.33 14.82 7.71
CA GLY A 68 -1.89 13.58 8.24
C GLY A 68 -3.41 13.68 8.43
N SER A 69 -4.01 12.62 8.95
CA SER A 69 -5.42 12.65 9.36
C SER A 69 -5.61 13.62 10.53
N GLU A 70 -6.83 14.08 10.74
CA GLU A 70 -7.20 14.98 11.85
C GLU A 70 -6.64 14.53 13.20
N THR A 71 -6.68 13.24 13.50
CA THR A 71 -6.21 12.68 14.78
C THR A 71 -4.72 12.31 14.80
N HIS A 72 -3.99 12.44 13.69
CA HIS A 72 -2.60 11.98 13.57
C HIS A 72 -1.77 12.91 12.66
N GLN A 73 -1.85 14.21 12.91
CA GLN A 73 -1.05 15.20 12.20
C GLN A 73 0.39 15.21 12.72
N THR A 74 1.34 15.35 11.81
CA THR A 74 2.78 15.40 12.12
C THR A 74 3.45 16.53 11.35
N SER A 75 4.51 17.11 11.92
CA SER A 75 5.26 18.20 11.28
C SER A 75 5.88 17.73 9.96
N VAL A 76 5.73 18.54 8.91
CA VAL A 76 6.42 18.34 7.64
C VAL A 76 7.90 18.67 7.77
N TYR A 77 8.23 19.70 8.56
CA TYR A 77 9.58 20.20 8.74
C TYR A 77 10.26 19.57 9.95
N HIS A 78 11.59 19.39 9.87
CA HIS A 78 12.46 19.02 10.99
C HIS A 78 13.77 19.82 10.93
N GLU A 79 14.33 20.17 12.08
CA GLU A 79 15.43 21.15 12.23
C GLU A 79 16.80 20.68 11.69
N VAL A 80 16.87 19.64 10.86
CA VAL A 80 18.15 19.06 10.43
C VAL A 80 18.27 18.98 8.92
N MET A 81 19.21 19.77 8.38
CA MET A 81 19.59 19.78 6.98
C MET A 81 21.12 19.65 6.83
N ASN A 82 21.59 19.25 5.64
CA ASN A 82 22.98 19.09 5.19
C ASN A 82 23.62 17.69 5.19
N ARG A 83 22.90 16.60 4.87
CA ARG A 83 23.56 15.27 4.66
C ARG A 83 22.93 14.43 3.54
N GLN A 84 23.72 13.50 3.02
CA GLN A 84 23.41 12.59 1.92
C GLN A 84 22.28 11.63 2.27
N VAL A 85 21.41 11.34 1.30
CA VAL A 85 20.25 10.45 1.47
C VAL A 85 20.58 9.00 1.17
N ALA A 86 20.31 8.11 2.13
CA ALA A 86 20.09 6.69 1.86
C ALA A 86 18.59 6.38 1.94
N SER A 87 18.04 5.67 0.96
CA SER A 87 16.63 5.28 0.98
C SER A 87 16.41 3.80 1.21
N GLY A 88 15.55 3.49 2.18
CA GLY A 88 14.88 2.20 2.32
C GLY A 88 13.39 2.37 2.00
N GLY A 89 12.67 1.27 1.81
CA GLY A 89 11.23 1.38 1.57
C GLY A 89 10.53 0.04 1.73
N SER A 90 9.41 0.07 2.45
CA SER A 90 8.38 -0.97 2.36
C SER A 90 7.37 -0.57 1.28
N PRO A 91 6.46 -1.47 0.87
CA PRO A 91 5.42 -1.12 -0.08
C PRO A 91 4.69 0.18 0.28
N GLN A 92 4.46 0.50 1.55
CA GLN A 92 3.64 1.66 1.95
C GLN A 92 4.38 2.90 2.39
N THR A 93 5.70 2.82 2.46
CA THR A 93 6.45 3.81 3.19
C THR A 93 7.82 3.98 2.57
N LEU A 94 8.16 5.24 2.29
CA LEU A 94 9.53 5.60 2.00
C LEU A 94 10.23 5.94 3.30
N TYR A 95 11.43 5.41 3.46
CA TYR A 95 12.34 5.81 4.52
C TYR A 95 13.53 6.52 3.89
N CYS A 96 13.79 7.75 4.30
CA CYS A 96 14.96 8.52 3.90
C CYS A 96 15.83 8.73 5.13
N SER A 97 17.07 8.27 5.10
CA SER A 97 18.06 8.55 6.13
C SER A 97 18.89 9.77 5.73
N PHE A 98 18.92 10.76 6.62
CA PHE A 98 19.75 11.97 6.58
C PHE A 98 20.80 11.92 7.71
N TYR A 99 21.41 10.75 7.89
CA TYR A 99 22.43 10.41 8.89
C TYR A 99 21.97 10.52 10.36
N LEU A 100 21.78 11.72 10.92
CA LEU A 100 21.29 11.90 12.31
C LEU A 100 19.77 11.88 12.41
N ASN A 101 19.07 11.92 11.28
CA ASN A 101 17.61 11.95 11.24
C ASN A 101 17.13 11.03 10.15
N CYS A 102 15.99 10.42 10.38
CA CYS A 102 15.34 9.55 9.42
C CYS A 102 13.90 10.01 9.25
N LEU A 103 13.50 10.15 8.01
CA LEU A 103 12.15 10.50 7.61
C LEU A 103 11.44 9.24 7.14
N LYS A 104 10.29 8.97 7.74
CA LYS A 104 9.32 7.99 7.28
C LYS A 104 8.14 8.69 6.64
N VAL A 105 7.90 8.49 5.35
CA VAL A 105 6.72 9.04 4.66
C VAL A 105 5.72 7.94 4.39
N SER A 106 4.57 8.00 5.07
CA SER A 106 3.42 7.13 4.78
C SER A 106 2.52 7.83 3.75
N TYR A 107 2.30 7.23 2.59
CA TYR A 107 1.56 7.85 1.47
C TYR A 107 0.05 8.05 1.73
N LEU A 108 -0.46 7.60 2.87
CA LEU A 108 -1.86 7.62 3.31
C LEU A 108 -2.93 7.46 2.24
N THR A 109 -3.47 8.51 1.58
CA THR A 109 -4.42 8.51 0.43
C THR A 109 -3.97 9.42 -0.70
N HIS A 110 -4.20 8.97 -1.94
CA HIS A 110 -4.00 9.76 -3.16
C HIS A 110 -2.63 10.44 -3.28
N THR A 111 -1.59 9.87 -2.67
CA THR A 111 -0.22 10.39 -2.70
C THR A 111 0.66 9.50 -3.56
N SER A 112 1.40 10.11 -4.48
CA SER A 112 2.41 9.45 -5.29
C SER A 112 3.76 10.13 -5.14
N VAL A 113 4.82 9.35 -5.35
CA VAL A 113 6.18 9.88 -5.40
C VAL A 113 6.53 10.23 -6.84
N GLN A 114 7.14 11.40 -7.02
CA GLN A 114 7.67 11.86 -8.30
C GLN A 114 9.11 12.35 -8.11
N TRP A 115 9.95 12.10 -9.11
CA TRP A 115 11.33 12.58 -9.14
C TRP A 115 11.48 13.61 -10.26
N TYR A 116 11.89 14.83 -9.92
CA TYR A 116 12.07 15.92 -10.87
C TYR A 116 13.53 16.36 -10.91
N THR A 117 14.03 16.72 -12.09
CA THR A 117 15.25 17.53 -12.20
C THR A 117 15.00 18.93 -11.62
N ARG A 118 16.02 19.58 -11.07
CA ARG A 118 15.90 20.93 -10.51
C ARG A 118 15.32 21.95 -11.50
N ILE A 119 15.77 21.93 -12.75
CA ILE A 119 15.24 22.81 -13.82
C ILE A 119 13.73 22.67 -13.97
N ARG A 120 13.22 21.43 -14.12
CA ARG A 120 11.76 21.17 -14.25
C ARG A 120 10.98 21.58 -13.01
N TRP A 121 11.56 21.40 -11.83
CA TRP A 121 10.94 21.83 -10.59
C TRP A 121 10.78 23.35 -10.56
N ASP A 122 11.86 24.08 -10.82
CA ASP A 122 11.90 25.54 -10.72
C ASP A 122 11.05 26.21 -11.81
N THR A 123 11.14 25.75 -13.07
CA THR A 123 10.42 26.39 -14.19
C THR A 123 9.00 25.87 -14.38
N GLY A 124 8.70 24.67 -13.88
CA GLY A 124 7.43 23.98 -14.09
C GLY A 124 6.58 23.93 -12.83
N ILE A 125 7.04 23.21 -11.81
CA ILE A 125 6.22 22.93 -10.63
C ILE A 125 6.06 24.18 -9.75
N MET A 126 7.14 24.92 -9.51
CA MET A 126 7.12 26.11 -8.65
C MET A 126 6.41 27.31 -9.27
N CYS A 127 6.28 27.37 -10.59
CA CYS A 127 5.68 28.50 -11.30
C CYS A 127 4.18 28.33 -11.60
N VAL A 128 3.60 27.18 -11.28
CA VAL A 128 2.21 26.85 -11.63
C VAL A 128 1.39 26.62 -10.37
N SER A 129 0.24 27.29 -10.27
CA SER A 129 -0.64 27.15 -9.10
C SER A 129 -1.21 25.74 -8.99
N LYS A 130 -1.52 25.32 -7.76
CA LYS A 130 -2.16 24.02 -7.46
C LYS A 130 -3.45 23.78 -8.26
N ASP A 131 -4.20 24.85 -8.55
CA ASP A 131 -5.45 24.78 -9.33
C ASP A 131 -5.22 24.46 -10.81
N VAL A 132 -4.08 24.88 -11.36
CA VAL A 132 -3.69 24.57 -12.74
C VAL A 132 -3.03 23.19 -12.80
N ARG A 133 -2.16 22.87 -11.83
CA ARG A 133 -1.50 21.55 -11.73
C ARG A 133 -2.47 20.38 -11.50
N LYS A 134 -3.62 20.64 -10.87
CA LYS A 134 -4.63 19.62 -10.46
C LYS A 134 -4.11 18.61 -9.44
N PHE A 135 -3.04 18.95 -8.73
CA PHE A 135 -2.51 18.22 -7.59
C PHE A 135 -1.78 19.19 -6.66
N HIS A 136 -1.55 18.76 -5.43
CA HIS A 136 -0.74 19.45 -4.44
C HIS A 136 0.63 18.80 -4.29
N VAL A 137 1.64 19.58 -3.94
CA VAL A 137 2.89 19.11 -3.36
C VAL A 137 2.66 19.03 -1.85
N GLY A 138 2.47 17.80 -1.36
CA GLY A 138 2.36 17.56 0.07
C GLY A 138 3.66 17.91 0.79
N MET A 139 4.76 17.43 0.23
CA MET A 139 6.13 17.71 0.64
C MET A 139 7.06 17.48 -0.55
N ALA A 140 8.13 18.25 -0.67
CA ALA A 140 9.22 17.99 -1.60
C ALA A 140 10.55 18.18 -0.89
N LEU A 141 11.43 17.21 -1.06
CA LEU A 141 12.80 17.21 -0.59
C LEU A 141 13.68 17.69 -1.74
N VAL A 142 14.23 18.88 -1.61
CA VAL A 142 14.98 19.56 -2.66
C VAL A 142 16.47 19.31 -2.43
N PHE A 143 17.10 18.72 -3.43
CA PHE A 143 18.55 18.54 -3.56
C PHE A 143 19.06 19.47 -4.65
N LYS A 144 20.39 19.51 -4.83
CA LYS A 144 21.03 20.43 -5.78
C LYS A 144 20.56 20.20 -7.23
N GLU A 145 20.68 18.98 -7.74
CA GLU A 145 20.26 18.66 -9.13
C GLU A 145 18.85 18.07 -9.22
N TYR A 146 18.27 17.63 -8.11
CA TYR A 146 17.06 16.81 -8.09
C TYR A 146 16.06 17.20 -7.00
N VAL A 147 14.79 16.85 -7.20
CA VAL A 147 13.72 17.02 -6.22
C VAL A 147 12.89 15.75 -6.11
N LEU A 148 12.80 15.22 -4.89
CA LEU A 148 11.92 14.13 -4.53
C LEU A 148 10.60 14.71 -3.99
N ALA A 149 9.53 14.61 -4.77
CA ALA A 149 8.24 15.19 -4.43
C ALA A 149 7.21 14.13 -4.07
N PHE A 150 6.47 14.37 -2.99
CA PHE A 150 5.29 13.63 -2.58
C PHE A 150 4.06 14.43 -3.01
N VAL A 151 3.54 14.13 -4.20
CA VAL A 151 2.39 14.82 -4.78
C VAL A 151 1.09 14.13 -4.40
N THR A 152 0.05 14.88 -4.10
CA THR A 152 -1.20 14.38 -3.52
C THR A 152 -2.41 15.17 -3.98
N ILE A 153 -3.59 14.54 -4.03
CA ILE A 153 -4.86 15.21 -4.36
C ILE A 153 -5.44 15.97 -3.16
N ASP A 154 -5.18 15.51 -1.94
CA ASP A 154 -5.91 15.94 -0.73
C ASP A 154 -4.99 16.37 0.43
N LEU A 155 -3.66 16.42 0.21
CA LEU A 155 -2.66 16.68 1.26
C LEU A 155 -2.67 15.63 2.38
N LEU A 156 -3.28 14.46 2.16
CA LEU A 156 -3.36 13.39 3.13
C LEU A 156 -2.19 12.42 2.95
N PHE A 157 -1.09 12.71 3.64
CA PHE A 157 0.09 11.86 3.82
C PHE A 157 0.68 12.13 5.20
N ARG A 158 1.53 11.24 5.71
CA ARG A 158 2.11 11.40 7.05
C ARG A 158 3.64 11.30 7.03
N PRO A 159 4.36 12.43 7.13
CA PRO A 159 5.80 12.46 7.36
C PRO A 159 6.08 12.29 8.86
N VAL A 160 6.96 11.35 9.22
CA VAL A 160 7.39 11.13 10.62
C VAL A 160 8.89 11.21 10.65
N TRP A 161 9.42 12.13 11.44
CA TRP A 161 10.85 12.29 11.69
C TRP A 161 11.25 11.53 12.96
N GLN A 162 12.41 10.90 12.93
CA GLN A 162 13.03 10.22 14.07
C GLN A 162 14.54 10.45 14.04
N ASP A 163 15.20 10.36 15.18
CA ASP A 163 16.66 10.52 15.29
C ASP A 163 17.41 9.29 14.77
N SER A 164 16.79 8.10 14.84
CA SER A 164 17.42 6.86 14.39
C SER A 164 16.52 6.07 13.45
N PHE A 165 17.13 5.45 12.44
CA PHE A 165 16.43 4.50 11.57
C PHE A 165 15.94 3.28 12.36
N LEU A 166 16.63 2.92 13.44
CA LEU A 166 16.29 1.78 14.29
C LEU A 166 15.01 2.01 15.10
N ASP A 167 14.58 3.25 15.25
CA ASP A 167 13.35 3.59 15.96
C ASP A 167 12.10 3.32 15.10
N PHE A 168 12.28 3.03 13.81
CA PHE A 168 11.21 2.59 12.94
C PHE A 168 10.98 1.09 13.07
N ILE A 169 9.77 0.72 13.47
CA ILE A 169 9.29 -0.64 13.33
C ILE A 169 8.98 -0.87 11.84
N ILE A 170 9.80 -1.70 11.19
CA ILE A 170 9.61 -2.15 9.81
C ILE A 170 9.09 -3.60 9.88
N PRO A 171 7.82 -3.83 9.56
CA PRO A 171 7.28 -5.19 9.54
C PRO A 171 7.92 -5.98 8.39
N PRO A 172 8.09 -7.30 8.54
CA PRO A 172 8.62 -8.15 7.48
C PRO A 172 7.72 -8.09 6.24
N ASP A 173 8.33 -8.07 5.08
CA ASP A 173 7.61 -8.06 3.80
C ASP A 173 7.24 -9.50 3.39
N ILE A 174 5.97 -9.78 3.13
CA ILE A 174 5.52 -11.16 2.76
C ILE A 174 6.22 -11.68 1.50
N TYR A 175 6.67 -10.80 0.60
CA TYR A 175 7.31 -11.21 -0.64
C TYR A 175 8.81 -11.49 -0.45
N THR A 176 9.57 -10.60 0.20
CA THR A 176 11.02 -10.76 0.38
C THR A 176 11.44 -11.47 1.67
N GLN A 177 10.57 -11.48 2.68
CA GLN A 177 10.82 -12.01 4.02
C GLN A 177 9.63 -12.88 4.45
N THR A 178 9.18 -13.76 3.54
CA THR A 178 7.96 -14.56 3.71
C THR A 178 7.94 -15.30 5.04
N THR A 179 9.00 -16.01 5.40
CA THR A 179 9.07 -16.77 6.66
C THR A 179 8.88 -15.89 7.89
N ASP A 180 9.59 -14.77 7.97
CA ASP A 180 9.48 -13.84 9.11
C ASP A 180 8.08 -13.23 9.19
N PHE A 181 7.48 -12.91 8.03
CA PHE A 181 6.10 -12.44 7.95
C PHE A 181 5.11 -13.49 8.47
N LEU A 182 5.28 -14.76 8.09
CA LEU A 182 4.42 -15.84 8.57
C LEU A 182 4.55 -16.07 10.08
N VAL A 183 5.76 -15.93 10.64
CA VAL A 183 5.96 -15.99 12.09
C VAL A 183 5.20 -14.87 12.80
N VAL A 184 5.26 -13.64 12.28
CA VAL A 184 4.52 -12.49 12.86
C VAL A 184 3.00 -12.71 12.76
N VAL A 185 2.50 -13.20 11.63
CA VAL A 185 1.06 -13.51 11.48
C VAL A 185 0.64 -14.63 12.43
N ALA A 186 1.42 -15.70 12.54
CA ALA A 186 1.13 -16.82 13.43
C ALA A 186 1.10 -16.38 14.91
N GLN A 187 2.06 -15.55 15.34
CA GLN A 187 2.08 -15.00 16.69
C GLN A 187 0.84 -14.14 16.95
N TRP A 188 0.50 -13.25 16.02
CA TRP A 188 -0.72 -12.44 16.13
C TRP A 188 -1.99 -13.30 16.23
N MET A 189 -2.08 -14.39 15.46
CA MET A 189 -3.21 -15.31 15.54
C MET A 189 -3.32 -16.00 16.92
N GLN A 190 -2.19 -16.31 17.54
CA GLN A 190 -2.13 -16.89 18.88
C GLN A 190 -2.52 -15.85 19.94
N ASP A 191 -1.96 -14.65 19.88
CA ASP A 191 -2.19 -13.57 20.85
C ASP A 191 -3.65 -13.14 20.89
N GLU A 192 -4.29 -13.05 19.71
CA GLU A 192 -5.72 -12.74 19.61
C GLU A 192 -6.64 -13.94 19.88
N ASN A 193 -6.05 -15.12 20.08
CA ASN A 193 -6.74 -16.38 20.33
C ASN A 193 -7.79 -16.72 19.26
N TRP A 194 -7.49 -16.45 17.98
CA TRP A 194 -8.44 -16.72 16.88
C TRP A 194 -8.77 -18.21 16.75
N LEU A 195 -7.85 -19.09 17.16
CA LEU A 195 -8.00 -20.54 17.08
C LEU A 195 -8.97 -21.14 18.11
N ASN A 196 -9.21 -20.45 19.23
CA ASN A 196 -10.08 -20.96 20.31
C ASN A 196 -11.25 -20.01 20.66
N GLY A 197 -11.32 -18.84 20.02
CA GLY A 197 -12.23 -17.76 20.40
C GLY A 197 -13.56 -17.75 19.64
N LYS A 198 -14.66 -17.49 20.35
CA LYS A 198 -15.99 -17.15 19.78
C LYS A 198 -16.08 -15.66 19.39
N ARG A 199 -15.08 -15.13 18.69
CA ARG A 199 -15.06 -13.73 18.29
C ARG A 199 -15.66 -13.57 16.90
N TYR A 200 -16.80 -12.89 16.83
CA TYR A 200 -17.56 -12.65 15.60
C TYR A 200 -17.21 -11.32 14.93
N VAL A 201 -15.92 -10.99 14.87
CA VAL A 201 -15.45 -9.80 14.13
C VAL A 201 -15.21 -10.20 12.68
N LEU A 202 -15.60 -9.35 11.73
CA LEU A 202 -15.30 -9.58 10.32
C LEU A 202 -13.78 -9.70 10.11
N ALA A 203 -13.35 -10.68 9.32
CA ALA A 203 -11.94 -10.92 9.08
C ALA A 203 -11.25 -9.70 8.45
N CYS A 204 -11.92 -9.01 7.52
CA CYS A 204 -11.39 -7.80 6.90
C CYS A 204 -11.11 -6.68 7.90
N ASP A 205 -11.98 -6.50 8.91
CA ASP A 205 -11.82 -5.48 9.93
C ASP A 205 -10.70 -5.85 10.93
N ALA A 206 -10.62 -7.12 11.33
CA ALA A 206 -9.55 -7.61 12.19
C ALA A 206 -8.17 -7.42 11.55
N ILE A 207 -8.04 -7.76 10.26
CA ILE A 207 -6.80 -7.58 9.48
C ILE A 207 -6.42 -6.10 9.40
N ARG A 208 -7.37 -5.22 9.06
CA ARG A 208 -7.13 -3.77 8.94
C ARG A 208 -6.79 -3.11 10.28
N ALA A 209 -7.42 -3.56 11.36
CA ALA A 209 -7.14 -3.05 12.71
C ALA A 209 -5.73 -3.43 13.18
N ALA A 210 -5.25 -4.61 12.80
CA ALA A 210 -3.89 -5.10 13.09
C ALA A 210 -2.85 -4.57 12.09
N ASN A 211 -2.82 -3.26 11.85
CA ASN A 211 -1.96 -2.60 10.86
C ASN A 211 -0.44 -2.76 11.08
N LYS A 212 -0.01 -3.18 12.28
CA LYS A 212 1.39 -3.52 12.59
C LYS A 212 1.79 -4.90 12.06
N VAL A 213 0.83 -5.80 11.88
CA VAL A 213 1.00 -7.16 11.35
C VAL A 213 0.72 -7.12 9.85
N TRP A 214 -0.45 -6.59 9.48
CA TRP A 214 -0.94 -6.52 8.12
C TRP A 214 -0.61 -5.17 7.50
N TYR A 215 0.69 -4.88 7.43
CA TYR A 215 1.16 -3.57 7.00
C TYR A 215 0.73 -3.28 5.57
N GLY A 216 -0.23 -2.38 5.48
CA GLY A 216 -0.68 -1.83 4.22
C GLY A 216 -1.86 -2.45 3.55
N ILE A 217 -2.58 -3.28 4.28
CA ILE A 217 -3.89 -3.74 3.86
C ILE A 217 -4.93 -2.66 4.20
N GLY A 218 -5.34 -1.91 3.18
CA GLY A 218 -6.45 -0.95 3.26
C GLY A 218 -7.83 -1.59 2.99
N VAL A 219 -8.88 -0.76 2.93
CA VAL A 219 -10.27 -1.19 2.63
C VAL A 219 -10.36 -1.93 1.29
N TYR A 220 -9.76 -1.38 0.24
CA TYR A 220 -9.87 -1.95 -1.10
C TYR A 220 -8.94 -3.15 -1.27
N THR A 221 -7.69 -3.01 -0.82
CA THR A 221 -6.71 -4.10 -0.83
C THR A 221 -7.25 -5.33 -0.12
N VAL A 222 -7.79 -5.20 1.10
CA VAL A 222 -8.33 -6.39 1.80
C VAL A 222 -9.39 -7.07 0.96
N MET A 223 -10.30 -6.32 0.34
CA MET A 223 -11.37 -6.89 -0.47
C MET A 223 -10.81 -7.61 -1.72
N GLU A 224 -9.77 -7.07 -2.36
CA GLU A 224 -9.10 -7.76 -3.46
C GLU A 224 -8.43 -9.05 -3.01
N LEU A 225 -7.82 -9.06 -1.83
CA LEU A 225 -7.24 -10.27 -1.25
C LEU A 225 -8.30 -11.34 -0.99
N PHE A 226 -9.47 -10.94 -0.47
CA PHE A 226 -10.61 -11.85 -0.30
C PHE A 226 -11.09 -12.41 -1.64
N PHE A 227 -11.18 -11.57 -2.67
CA PHE A 227 -11.53 -12.00 -4.03
C PHE A 227 -10.51 -13.01 -4.59
N LEU A 228 -9.21 -12.68 -4.57
CA LEU A 228 -8.14 -13.56 -5.06
C LEU A 228 -8.09 -14.89 -4.27
N ALA A 229 -8.35 -14.85 -2.97
CA ALA A 229 -8.38 -16.03 -2.12
C ALA A 229 -9.65 -16.88 -2.31
N GLY A 230 -10.64 -16.41 -3.07
CA GLY A 230 -11.93 -17.08 -3.20
C GLY A 230 -12.70 -17.13 -1.88
N LEU A 231 -12.63 -16.06 -1.08
CA LEU A 231 -13.22 -15.97 0.25
C LEU A 231 -14.26 -14.86 0.29
N SER A 232 -15.36 -15.08 1.02
CA SER A 232 -16.35 -14.03 1.24
C SER A 232 -15.78 -12.95 2.17
N PRO A 233 -15.93 -11.66 1.86
CA PRO A 233 -15.49 -10.58 2.75
C PRO A 233 -16.30 -10.51 4.05
N PHE A 234 -17.39 -11.27 4.15
CA PHE A 234 -18.26 -11.35 5.32
C PHE A 234 -17.91 -12.51 6.27
N ILE A 235 -16.87 -13.31 5.97
CA ILE A 235 -16.43 -14.31 6.94
C ILE A 235 -15.83 -13.63 8.16
N THR A 236 -16.03 -14.24 9.32
CA THR A 236 -15.41 -13.81 10.57
C THR A 236 -13.92 -14.15 10.60
N ALA A 237 -13.15 -13.42 11.42
CA ALA A 237 -11.74 -13.71 11.66
C ALA A 237 -11.55 -15.14 12.17
N CYS A 238 -12.46 -15.64 13.03
CA CYS A 238 -12.43 -17.01 13.51
C CYS A 238 -12.58 -18.03 12.36
N GLU A 239 -13.53 -17.83 11.45
CA GLU A 239 -13.74 -18.71 10.29
C GLU A 239 -12.55 -18.74 9.33
N LEU A 240 -11.89 -17.60 9.14
CA LEU A 240 -10.68 -17.49 8.34
C LEU A 240 -9.50 -18.20 9.00
N PHE A 241 -9.14 -17.77 10.22
CA PHE A 241 -7.89 -18.14 10.88
C PHE A 241 -7.92 -19.51 11.58
N SER A 242 -9.10 -20.06 11.87
CA SER A 242 -9.23 -21.44 12.38
C SER A 242 -9.19 -22.50 11.28
N SER A 243 -9.22 -22.09 10.01
CA SER A 243 -9.10 -22.98 8.85
C SER A 243 -7.72 -22.81 8.22
N PRO A 244 -6.83 -23.83 8.31
CA PRO A 244 -5.51 -23.77 7.68
C PRO A 244 -5.59 -23.46 6.17
N SER A 245 -6.54 -24.08 5.47
CA SER A 245 -6.75 -23.86 4.03
C SER A 245 -7.19 -22.43 3.70
N ARG A 246 -8.16 -21.85 4.44
CA ARG A 246 -8.57 -20.45 4.20
C ARG A 246 -7.45 -19.47 4.51
N THR A 247 -6.73 -19.70 5.61
CA THR A 247 -5.57 -18.89 6.01
C THR A 247 -4.49 -18.94 4.93
N ALA A 248 -4.14 -20.13 4.45
CA ALA A 248 -3.16 -20.31 3.39
C ALA A 248 -3.60 -19.66 2.07
N ARG A 249 -4.88 -19.77 1.68
CA ARG A 249 -5.44 -19.06 0.51
C ARG A 249 -5.30 -17.55 0.63
N PHE A 250 -5.66 -16.99 1.78
CA PHE A 250 -5.53 -15.54 2.01
C PHE A 250 -4.08 -15.07 1.97
N LEU A 251 -3.15 -15.83 2.56
CA LEU A 251 -1.72 -15.52 2.52
C LEU A 251 -1.12 -15.67 1.11
N ALA A 252 -1.52 -16.70 0.36
CA ALA A 252 -1.13 -16.87 -1.05
C ALA A 252 -1.68 -15.75 -1.94
N ALA A 253 -2.92 -15.31 -1.68
CA ALA A 253 -3.50 -14.14 -2.32
C ALA A 253 -2.71 -12.87 -2.00
N TYR A 254 -2.30 -12.69 -0.73
CA TYR A 254 -1.50 -11.53 -0.31
C TYR A 254 -0.11 -11.52 -0.95
N TYR A 255 0.55 -12.68 -0.96
CA TYR A 255 1.80 -12.87 -1.68
C TYR A 255 1.64 -12.51 -3.15
N THR A 256 0.63 -13.07 -3.82
CA THR A 256 0.37 -12.82 -5.25
C THR A 256 0.02 -11.37 -5.54
N TYR A 257 -0.75 -10.72 -4.67
CA TYR A 257 -1.14 -9.33 -4.83
C TYR A 257 0.07 -8.38 -4.82
N ILE A 258 1.03 -8.65 -3.93
CA ILE A 258 2.30 -7.89 -3.82
C ILE A 258 3.33 -8.39 -4.82
N HIS A 259 3.22 -9.66 -5.25
CA HIS A 259 4.15 -10.31 -6.14
C HIS A 259 4.38 -9.38 -7.32
N PRO A 260 5.64 -8.98 -7.55
CA PRO A 260 5.91 -7.81 -8.33
C PRO A 260 5.39 -7.94 -9.76
N HIS A 261 4.46 -7.05 -10.11
CA HIS A 261 4.25 -6.58 -11.48
C HIS A 261 5.45 -5.73 -11.96
N ARG A 262 6.69 -6.16 -11.65
CA ARG A 262 7.94 -5.39 -11.83
C ARG A 262 8.15 -4.96 -13.27
N ARG A 263 7.57 -5.69 -14.23
CA ARG A 263 7.64 -5.39 -15.66
C ARG A 263 6.71 -4.25 -16.09
N LEU A 264 5.67 -3.92 -15.32
CA LEU A 264 4.66 -2.94 -15.76
C LEU A 264 5.05 -1.49 -15.45
N LEU A 265 5.71 -1.25 -14.31
CA LEU A 265 6.03 0.11 -13.89
C LEU A 265 7.22 0.73 -14.61
N SER A 266 8.28 -0.06 -14.88
CA SER A 266 9.50 0.48 -15.48
C SER A 266 9.26 1.16 -16.83
N PRO A 267 8.43 0.59 -17.74
CA PRO A 267 8.05 1.28 -18.97
C PRO A 267 7.26 2.58 -18.74
N CYS A 268 6.63 2.75 -17.58
CA CYS A 268 5.83 3.95 -17.27
C CYS A 268 6.65 5.07 -16.62
N ILE A 269 7.89 4.82 -16.22
CA ILE A 269 8.77 5.84 -15.62
C ILE A 269 9.56 6.50 -16.74
N HIS A 270 9.29 7.79 -16.96
CA HIS A 270 9.97 8.59 -17.97
C HIS A 270 10.72 9.72 -17.26
N GLU A 271 12.05 9.64 -17.29
CA GLU A 271 12.94 10.63 -16.67
C GLU A 271 12.63 10.90 -15.19
N GLY A 272 12.26 9.85 -14.45
CA GLY A 272 11.94 9.93 -13.02
C GLY A 272 10.48 10.27 -12.70
N VAL A 273 9.66 10.56 -13.72
CA VAL A 273 8.23 10.85 -13.56
C VAL A 273 7.39 9.63 -13.95
N LEU A 274 6.45 9.24 -13.08
CA LEU A 274 5.54 8.13 -13.36
C LEU A 274 4.39 8.58 -14.25
N ALA A 275 4.28 7.97 -15.43
CA ALA A 275 3.23 8.20 -16.43
C ALA A 275 2.94 9.71 -16.67
N PRO A 276 3.93 10.48 -17.18
CA PRO A 276 3.77 11.91 -17.38
C PRO A 276 2.63 12.28 -18.35
N THR A 277 2.27 11.42 -19.30
CA THR A 277 1.18 11.69 -20.27
C THR A 277 -0.12 10.98 -19.92
N THR A 278 -1.25 11.56 -20.32
CA THR A 278 -2.58 10.93 -20.20
C THR A 278 -2.61 9.57 -20.90
N GLU A 279 -2.00 9.46 -22.08
CA GLU A 279 -1.93 8.21 -22.84
C GLU A 279 -1.18 7.11 -22.08
N GLN A 280 -0.06 7.42 -21.43
CA GLN A 280 0.67 6.46 -20.60
C GLN A 280 -0.14 6.03 -19.37
N ARG A 281 -0.88 6.96 -18.76
CA ARG A 281 -1.78 6.63 -17.65
C ARG A 281 -2.89 5.68 -18.10
N LEU A 282 -3.53 5.97 -19.22
CA LEU A 282 -4.63 5.14 -19.73
C LEU A 282 -4.14 3.78 -20.26
N SER A 283 -3.07 3.76 -21.06
CA SER A 283 -2.64 2.53 -21.75
C SER A 283 -1.90 1.53 -20.86
N ARG A 284 -1.26 1.98 -19.75
CA ARG A 284 -0.41 1.10 -18.94
C ARG A 284 -0.80 1.03 -17.49
N LEU A 285 -1.34 2.11 -16.91
CA LEU A 285 -1.80 2.06 -15.52
C LEU A 285 -3.18 1.39 -15.42
N LEU A 286 -4.10 1.55 -16.39
CA LEU A 286 -5.38 0.85 -16.31
C LEU A 286 -5.22 -0.67 -16.31
N ASP A 287 -4.31 -1.21 -17.12
CA ASP A 287 -4.02 -2.66 -17.15
C ASP A 287 -3.33 -3.14 -15.86
N SER A 288 -2.55 -2.27 -15.21
CA SER A 288 -1.72 -2.63 -14.03
C SER A 288 -2.41 -2.41 -12.68
N TYR A 289 -3.32 -1.43 -12.63
CA TYR A 289 -4.08 -1.03 -11.43
C TYR A 289 -5.56 -1.40 -11.57
N HIS A 290 -5.87 -2.36 -12.43
CA HIS A 290 -7.23 -2.84 -12.58
C HIS A 290 -7.71 -3.44 -11.25
N VAL A 291 -8.54 -2.67 -10.54
CA VAL A 291 -9.22 -3.11 -9.31
C VAL A 291 -10.33 -4.07 -9.74
N SER A 292 -10.07 -5.37 -9.62
CA SER A 292 -10.99 -6.44 -10.07
C SER A 292 -12.40 -6.32 -9.48
N ILE A 293 -12.54 -5.66 -8.33
CA ILE A 293 -13.83 -5.43 -7.65
C ILE A 293 -14.76 -4.52 -8.45
N LEU A 294 -14.24 -3.61 -9.28
CA LEU A 294 -15.10 -2.74 -10.10
C LEU A 294 -15.61 -3.45 -11.35
N SER A 295 -14.93 -4.50 -11.81
CA SER A 295 -15.44 -5.37 -12.87
C SER A 295 -16.25 -6.52 -12.28
N TRP A 296 -17.46 -6.23 -11.80
CA TRP A 296 -18.49 -7.23 -11.46
C TRP A 296 -18.85 -8.17 -12.65
N LEU A 297 -18.27 -7.93 -13.83
CA LEU A 297 -18.49 -8.66 -15.07
C LEU A 297 -17.82 -10.05 -15.13
N LEU A 298 -16.89 -10.38 -14.23
CA LEU A 298 -16.27 -11.72 -14.19
C LEU A 298 -17.11 -12.77 -13.45
N VAL A 299 -18.25 -12.40 -12.85
CA VAL A 299 -19.15 -13.33 -12.11
C VAL A 299 -20.10 -14.12 -13.03
N SER A 300 -19.91 -14.08 -14.35
CA SER A 300 -20.79 -14.81 -15.28
C SER A 300 -20.64 -16.33 -15.17
N SER A 301 -19.44 -16.84 -14.86
CA SER A 301 -19.17 -18.28 -14.68
C SER A 301 -19.46 -18.80 -13.26
N SER A 302 -19.66 -17.92 -12.28
CA SER A 302 -19.90 -18.27 -10.87
C SER A 302 -21.27 -17.87 -10.34
N ARG A 303 -22.15 -17.32 -11.20
CA ARG A 303 -23.51 -16.88 -10.84
C ARG A 303 -24.32 -17.95 -10.10
N GLU A 304 -24.25 -19.22 -10.51
CA GLU A 304 -24.97 -20.31 -9.85
C GLU A 304 -24.45 -20.57 -8.43
N LEU A 305 -23.12 -20.54 -8.24
CA LEU A 305 -22.50 -20.66 -6.91
C LEU A 305 -22.80 -19.44 -6.03
N THR A 306 -22.82 -18.24 -6.61
CA THR A 306 -23.23 -17.02 -5.89
C THR A 306 -24.69 -17.10 -5.45
N LEU A 307 -25.59 -17.55 -6.32
CA LEU A 307 -27.01 -17.74 -5.99
C LEU A 307 -27.20 -18.82 -4.91
N LEU A 308 -26.48 -19.93 -5.00
CA LEU A 308 -26.48 -20.97 -3.98
C LEU A 308 -25.97 -20.44 -2.63
N CYS A 309 -24.87 -19.69 -2.65
CA CYS A 309 -24.30 -19.06 -1.46
C CYS A 309 -25.28 -18.08 -0.81
N GLN A 310 -25.92 -17.21 -1.61
CA GLN A 310 -26.93 -16.27 -1.12
C GLN A 310 -28.12 -17.01 -0.49
N LYS A 311 -28.65 -18.04 -1.17
CA LYS A 311 -29.77 -18.84 -0.65
C LYS A 311 -29.43 -19.50 0.69
N THR A 312 -28.21 -20.04 0.83
CA THR A 312 -27.74 -20.64 2.07
C THR A 312 -27.56 -19.59 3.18
N LEU A 313 -27.05 -18.40 2.84
CA LEU A 313 -26.94 -17.29 3.78
C LEU A 313 -28.31 -16.80 4.27
N ASP A 314 -29.29 -16.68 3.37
CA ASP A 314 -30.66 -16.29 3.72
C ASP A 314 -31.31 -17.32 4.65
N ALA A 315 -31.04 -18.62 4.41
CA ALA A 315 -31.50 -19.69 5.29
C ALA A 315 -30.85 -19.64 6.68
N TYR A 316 -29.57 -19.31 6.77
CA TYR A 316 -28.89 -19.10 8.06
C TYR A 316 -29.34 -17.84 8.77
N ALA A 317 -29.58 -16.74 8.06
CA ALA A 317 -30.10 -15.50 8.63
C ALA A 317 -31.51 -15.68 9.23
N ALA A 318 -32.30 -16.61 8.67
CA ALA A 318 -33.60 -16.99 9.20
C ALA A 318 -33.51 -17.93 10.43
N ALA A 319 -32.37 -18.57 10.66
CA ALA A 319 -32.13 -19.37 11.86
C ALA A 319 -31.77 -18.47 13.04
N SER A 320 -32.36 -18.71 14.21
CA SER A 320 -32.15 -17.91 15.42
C SER A 320 -30.82 -18.16 16.14
N GLU A 321 -30.00 -19.09 15.65
CA GLU A 321 -28.68 -19.41 16.21
C GLU A 321 -27.55 -18.85 15.35
N VAL A 322 -26.54 -18.26 15.99
CA VAL A 322 -25.33 -17.80 15.29
C VAL A 322 -24.51 -19.02 14.85
N THR A 323 -24.64 -19.38 13.57
CA THR A 323 -23.87 -20.47 12.96
C THR A 323 -22.53 -19.97 12.42
N CYS A 324 -21.44 -20.62 12.82
CA CYS A 324 -20.11 -20.44 12.24
C CYS A 324 -19.86 -21.53 11.18
N ARG A 325 -19.31 -21.18 10.01
CA ARG A 325 -18.99 -22.14 8.93
C ARG A 325 -17.93 -23.20 9.30
N ALA A 326 -17.42 -23.19 10.53
CA ALA A 326 -16.42 -24.14 11.02
C ALA A 326 -17.02 -25.54 11.33
N SER A 327 -18.35 -25.65 11.46
CA SER A 327 -19.03 -26.90 11.81
C SER A 327 -20.09 -27.27 10.77
N VAL A 328 -19.76 -28.22 9.88
CA VAL A 328 -20.74 -29.04 9.13
C VAL A 328 -21.70 -28.29 8.18
N THR A 329 -21.32 -27.11 7.67
CA THR A 329 -22.16 -26.37 6.70
C THR A 329 -21.84 -26.74 5.25
N ASP A 330 -22.87 -26.96 4.41
CA ASP A 330 -22.75 -27.21 2.95
C ASP A 330 -22.28 -25.97 2.13
N LEU A 331 -21.73 -24.96 2.80
CA LEU A 331 -21.32 -23.71 2.18
C LEU A 331 -19.84 -23.76 1.81
N PHE A 332 -19.58 -24.12 0.56
CA PHE A 332 -18.24 -24.16 -0.01
C PHE A 332 -17.74 -22.76 -0.38
N ASP A 333 -16.45 -22.52 -0.17
CA ASP A 333 -15.79 -21.32 -0.67
C ASP A 333 -15.43 -21.55 -2.15
N VAL A 334 -15.82 -20.62 -3.02
CA VAL A 334 -15.47 -20.68 -4.46
C VAL A 334 -14.06 -20.16 -4.63
N PHE A 335 -13.11 -21.05 -4.94
CA PHE A 335 -11.70 -20.71 -5.10
C PHE A 335 -11.22 -21.01 -6.52
N GLU A 336 -10.62 -20.00 -7.17
CA GLU A 336 -9.97 -20.13 -8.47
C GLU A 336 -8.44 -20.11 -8.27
N PRO A 337 -7.77 -21.29 -8.27
CA PRO A 337 -6.35 -21.39 -7.96
C PRO A 337 -5.45 -20.58 -8.89
N THR A 338 -5.85 -20.35 -10.14
CA THR A 338 -5.04 -19.60 -11.10
C THR A 338 -4.87 -18.13 -10.69
N LEU A 339 -5.74 -17.59 -9.83
CA LEU A 339 -5.62 -16.23 -9.31
C LEU A 339 -4.48 -16.07 -8.30
N VAL A 340 -3.92 -17.17 -7.78
CA VAL A 340 -2.80 -17.16 -6.82
C VAL A 340 -1.62 -18.02 -7.28
N GLU A 341 -1.56 -18.34 -8.58
CA GLU A 341 -0.49 -19.12 -9.21
C GLU A 341 0.94 -18.62 -8.85
N PRO A 342 1.23 -17.30 -8.82
CA PRO A 342 2.56 -16.82 -8.44
C PRO A 342 3.00 -17.23 -7.04
N ALA A 343 2.07 -17.43 -6.10
CA ALA A 343 2.40 -17.96 -4.78
C ALA A 343 2.82 -19.43 -4.85
N PHE A 344 2.14 -20.25 -5.68
CA PHE A 344 2.48 -21.65 -5.86
C PHE A 344 3.84 -21.85 -6.52
N GLU A 345 4.15 -21.05 -7.54
CA GLU A 345 5.45 -21.07 -8.20
C GLU A 345 6.58 -20.70 -7.24
N ALA A 346 6.35 -19.71 -6.38
CA ALA A 346 7.33 -19.24 -5.42
C ALA A 346 7.53 -20.23 -4.26
N ASN A 347 6.47 -20.90 -3.81
CA ASN A 347 6.53 -21.85 -2.71
C ASN A 347 5.44 -22.93 -2.84
N PRO A 348 5.80 -24.15 -3.28
CA PRO A 348 4.84 -25.26 -3.47
C PRO A 348 4.10 -25.70 -2.19
N THR A 349 4.63 -25.39 -1.00
CA THR A 349 3.97 -25.74 0.28
C THR A 349 2.63 -25.02 0.47
N TRP A 350 2.39 -23.90 -0.22
CA TRP A 350 1.07 -23.26 -0.25
C TRP A 350 0.00 -24.20 -0.81
N GLY A 351 0.33 -24.96 -1.86
CA GLY A 351 -0.61 -25.87 -2.50
C GLY A 351 -1.04 -27.00 -1.56
N SER A 352 -0.09 -27.61 -0.84
CA SER A 352 -0.41 -28.67 0.12
C SER A 352 -1.24 -28.17 1.30
N LEU A 353 -1.01 -26.94 1.79
CA LEU A 353 -1.83 -26.33 2.84
C LEU A 353 -3.25 -25.99 2.37
N ILE A 354 -3.42 -25.60 1.11
CA ILE A 354 -4.72 -25.19 0.57
C ILE A 354 -5.58 -26.39 0.19
N PHE A 355 -5.01 -27.37 -0.52
CA PHE A 355 -5.75 -28.52 -1.09
C PHE A 355 -5.61 -29.81 -0.29
N GLY A 356 -4.67 -29.85 0.66
CA GLY A 356 -4.18 -31.09 1.26
C GLY A 356 -3.07 -31.72 0.42
N GLU A 357 -2.18 -32.45 1.10
CA GLU A 357 -0.97 -33.04 0.51
C GLU A 357 -1.27 -33.96 -0.69
N TRP A 358 -2.23 -34.87 -0.54
CA TRP A 358 -2.59 -35.83 -1.59
C TRP A 358 -3.23 -35.18 -2.81
N THR A 359 -4.16 -34.25 -2.60
CA THR A 359 -4.81 -33.50 -3.69
C THR A 359 -3.76 -32.69 -4.44
N TRP A 360 -2.89 -31.99 -3.71
CA TRP A 360 -1.84 -31.20 -4.33
C TRP A 360 -0.85 -32.05 -5.12
N LEU A 361 -0.45 -33.21 -4.59
CA LEU A 361 0.39 -34.17 -5.32
C LEU A 361 -0.27 -34.61 -6.63
N SER A 362 -1.58 -34.88 -6.62
CA SER A 362 -2.31 -35.28 -7.83
C SER A 362 -2.41 -34.18 -8.89
N ILE A 363 -2.46 -32.91 -8.48
CA ILE A 363 -2.58 -31.76 -9.38
C ILE A 363 -1.21 -31.32 -9.90
N SER A 364 -0.23 -31.21 -9.02
CA SER A 364 1.09 -30.64 -9.32
C SER A 364 2.12 -31.67 -9.80
N GLY A 365 1.90 -32.96 -9.52
CA GLY A 365 2.87 -34.03 -9.77
C GLY A 365 4.12 -33.98 -8.87
N ASN A 366 4.18 -33.05 -7.91
CA ASN A 366 5.32 -32.85 -7.02
C ASN A 366 4.93 -33.07 -5.54
N ILE A 367 5.80 -33.71 -4.77
CA ILE A 367 5.71 -33.75 -3.31
C ILE A 367 6.49 -32.54 -2.78
N PRO A 368 5.91 -31.70 -1.90
CA PRO A 368 6.58 -30.52 -1.33
C PRO A 368 7.91 -30.81 -0.63
#